data_AF-A0A429N2N0-F1
#
_entry.id   AF-A0A429N2N0-F1
#
_cell.length_a   1.000
_cell.length_b   1.000
_cell.length_c   1.000
_cell.angle_alpha   90.00
_cell.angle_beta   90.00
_cell.angle_gamma   90.00
#
_symmetry.space_group_name_H-M   'P 1'
#
loop_
_entity.id
_entity.type
_entity.pdbx_description
1 polymer ?
#
loop_
_entity_poly.entity_id
_entity_poly.type
_entity_poly.pdbx_seq_one_letter_code
_entity_poly.pdbx_strand_id
1 'polypeptide(L)'
;MGDAVRPDRHWVELHPDGFCRHRPDAEDQLIPWSRVMTGIWITWGRFPWNAGSRGKYTLRGTVAGRTAGWLHMLLRLPYEEAALRFDRHAGTYRAMDAVRLEELLRQLVATDRLPLLGDPDWVGRAVAHLSGGAPTRTPGALRRAVTEAIEAAGAAR
;
A
#
# COMPACT_ATOMS: atom_id res chain seq x y z
N MET A 1 -1.95 -6.05 3.65
CA MET A 1 -1.24 -4.96 4.38
C MET A 1 -1.66 -4.98 5.84
N GLY A 2 -0.71 -5.07 6.75
CA GLY A 2 -0.96 -5.21 8.19
C GLY A 2 -0.78 -6.63 8.70
N ASP A 3 -1.12 -6.88 9.96
CA ASP A 3 -0.97 -8.18 10.62
C ASP A 3 -2.24 -9.04 10.49
N ALA A 4 -2.31 -9.87 9.43
CA ALA A 4 -3.44 -10.76 9.17
C ALA A 4 -3.44 -12.03 10.05
N VAL A 5 -2.33 -12.33 10.74
CA VAL A 5 -2.21 -13.53 11.60
C VAL A 5 -2.94 -13.34 12.93
N ARG A 6 -3.20 -12.08 13.29
CA ARG A 6 -3.81 -11.71 14.57
C ARG A 6 -5.25 -11.22 14.35
N PRO A 7 -6.26 -11.97 14.84
CA PRO A 7 -7.66 -11.61 14.63
C PRO A 7 -8.07 -10.32 15.38
N ASP A 8 -7.30 -9.89 16.39
CA ASP A 8 -7.51 -8.64 17.13
C ASP A 8 -7.00 -7.38 16.39
N ARG A 9 -6.59 -7.50 15.12
CA ARG A 9 -5.88 -6.45 14.39
C ARG A 9 -6.61 -5.96 13.15
N HIS A 10 -6.34 -4.71 12.81
CA HIS A 10 -6.78 -4.11 11.57
C HIS A 10 -5.82 -4.51 10.47
N TRP A 11 -6.34 -4.98 9.34
CA TRP A 11 -5.53 -5.22 8.17
C TRP A 11 -6.36 -4.99 6.90
N VAL A 12 -5.66 -4.76 5.81
CA VAL A 12 -6.24 -4.49 4.49
C VAL A 12 -5.78 -5.57 3.53
N GLU A 13 -6.70 -6.34 2.98
CA GLU A 13 -6.46 -7.29 1.91
C GLU A 13 -6.49 -6.62 0.55
N LEU A 14 -5.66 -7.13 -0.36
CA LEU A 14 -5.75 -6.83 -1.79
C LEU A 14 -6.59 -7.95 -2.42
N HIS A 15 -7.89 -7.73 -2.54
CA HIS A 15 -8.83 -8.72 -3.09
C HIS A 15 -8.97 -8.52 -4.61
N PRO A 16 -9.27 -9.57 -5.40
CA PRO A 16 -9.61 -9.45 -6.83
C PRO A 16 -10.57 -8.30 -7.15
N ASP A 17 -11.55 -8.07 -6.28
CA ASP A 17 -12.60 -7.06 -6.48
C ASP A 17 -12.27 -5.68 -5.89
N GLY A 18 -11.29 -5.55 -4.99
CA GLY A 18 -11.08 -4.30 -4.25
C GLY A 18 -10.15 -4.38 -3.04
N PHE A 19 -10.10 -3.30 -2.28
CA PHE A 19 -9.50 -3.33 -0.94
C PHE A 19 -10.51 -3.91 0.04
N CYS A 20 -10.18 -5.03 0.70
CA CYS A 20 -10.99 -5.55 1.80
C CYS A 20 -10.41 -5.05 3.13
N ARG A 21 -11.20 -4.35 3.93
CA ARG A 21 -10.80 -3.89 5.26
C ARG A 21 -11.36 -4.84 6.32
N HIS A 22 -10.44 -5.45 7.07
CA HIS A 22 -10.77 -6.31 8.19
C HIS A 22 -10.66 -5.55 9.52
N ARG A 23 -11.64 -5.74 10.39
CA ARG A 23 -11.72 -5.13 11.73
C ARG A 23 -12.09 -6.20 12.76
N PRO A 24 -11.55 -6.14 13.98
CA PRO A 24 -11.82 -7.15 15.00
C PRO A 24 -13.30 -7.24 15.41
N ASP A 25 -14.02 -6.10 15.38
CA ASP A 25 -15.39 -6.00 15.91
C ASP A 25 -16.42 -5.56 14.86
N ALA A 26 -16.13 -5.76 13.57
CA ALA A 26 -17.06 -5.36 12.53
C ALA A 26 -16.88 -6.16 11.25
N GLU A 27 -17.96 -6.25 10.48
CA GLU A 27 -17.94 -6.88 9.16
C GLU A 27 -16.87 -6.25 8.26
N ASP A 28 -16.32 -7.15 7.44
CA ASP A 28 -15.36 -6.83 6.41
C ASP A 28 -15.98 -5.86 5.42
N GLN A 29 -15.23 -4.80 5.10
CA GLN A 29 -15.68 -3.80 4.15
C GLN A 29 -14.86 -3.88 2.88
N LEU A 30 -15.53 -4.23 1.77
CA LEU A 30 -14.95 -4.17 0.44
C LEU A 30 -15.11 -2.77 -0.16
N ILE A 31 -14.00 -2.19 -0.60
CA ILE A 31 -13.96 -1.00 -1.45
C ILE A 31 -13.59 -1.45 -2.86
N PRO A 32 -14.56 -1.47 -3.80
CA PRO A 32 -14.30 -1.97 -5.15
C PRO A 32 -13.21 -1.17 -5.86
N TRP A 33 -12.39 -1.82 -6.69
CA TRP A 33 -11.39 -1.11 -7.52
C TRP A 33 -12.02 -0.01 -8.36
N SER A 34 -13.20 -0.29 -8.88
CA SER A 34 -13.99 0.65 -9.66
C SER A 34 -14.24 1.93 -8.86
N ARG A 35 -14.37 1.89 -7.52
CA ARG A 35 -14.58 3.10 -6.73
C ARG A 35 -13.31 3.93 -6.53
N VAL A 36 -12.12 3.36 -6.65
CA VAL A 36 -10.87 4.05 -6.35
C VAL A 36 -10.47 4.96 -7.52
N MET A 37 -10.28 6.25 -7.25
CA MET A 37 -10.04 7.25 -8.30
C MET A 37 -8.58 7.70 -8.37
N THR A 38 -8.03 8.24 -7.28
CA THR A 38 -6.66 8.78 -7.22
C THR A 38 -6.25 9.02 -5.77
N GLY A 39 -5.06 9.60 -5.57
CA GLY A 39 -4.62 10.03 -4.25
C GLY A 39 -4.41 8.86 -3.30
N ILE A 40 -3.78 7.78 -3.75
CA ILE A 40 -3.36 6.73 -2.84
C ILE A 40 -2.04 7.14 -2.18
N TRP A 41 -2.04 7.27 -0.85
CA TRP A 41 -0.83 7.48 -0.06
C TRP A 41 -0.90 6.80 1.30
N ILE A 42 0.25 6.61 1.93
CA ILE A 42 0.33 5.94 3.24
C ILE A 42 0.78 6.96 4.29
N THR A 43 0.06 7.03 5.41
CA THR A 43 0.56 7.72 6.62
C THR A 43 0.79 6.73 7.75
N TRP A 44 1.73 7.07 8.63
CA TRP A 44 2.09 6.24 9.77
C TRP A 44 1.73 6.95 11.06
N GLY A 45 0.97 6.29 11.94
CA GLY A 45 0.55 6.86 13.21
C GLY A 45 -0.79 6.36 13.72
N ARG A 46 -1.18 6.85 14.89
CA ARG A 46 -2.43 6.45 15.56
C ARG A 46 -3.69 7.02 14.90
N PHE A 47 -3.59 8.18 14.24
CA PHE A 47 -4.74 8.91 13.68
C PHE A 47 -4.57 9.16 12.18
N PRO A 48 -5.66 9.20 11.40
CA PRO A 48 -5.61 9.36 9.95
C PRO A 48 -5.16 10.77 9.54
N TRP A 49 -5.52 11.81 10.29
CA TRP A 49 -5.22 13.22 10.00
C TRP A 49 -3.82 13.68 10.45
N ASN A 50 -2.94 12.77 10.86
CA ASN A 50 -1.53 13.10 11.14
C ASN A 50 -0.75 13.33 9.83
N ALA A 51 -1.20 14.29 9.01
CA ALA A 51 -0.63 14.70 7.74
C ALA A 51 0.80 15.28 7.89
N GLY A 52 1.17 15.74 9.09
CA GLY A 52 2.52 16.24 9.41
C GLY A 52 3.61 15.17 9.48
N SER A 53 3.26 13.88 9.42
CA SER A 53 4.25 12.81 9.32
C SER A 53 3.84 11.79 8.26
N ARG A 54 4.50 11.84 7.09
CA ARG A 54 4.65 10.68 6.17
C ARG A 54 5.43 9.53 6.82
N GLY A 55 5.27 9.33 8.13
CA GLY A 55 6.13 8.61 9.04
C GLY A 55 7.32 9.45 9.54
N LYS A 56 7.65 9.30 10.82
CA LYS A 56 9.03 9.52 11.27
C LYS A 56 9.80 8.28 10.83
N TYR A 57 10.94 8.44 10.18
CA TYR A 57 11.83 7.31 9.89
C TYR A 57 12.94 7.31 10.93
N THR A 58 13.25 6.14 11.48
CA THR A 58 14.44 5.96 12.32
C THR A 58 15.70 6.28 11.52
N LEU A 59 16.81 6.60 12.19
CA LEU A 59 18.14 6.73 11.56
C LEU A 59 18.55 5.47 10.76
N ARG A 60 17.96 4.31 11.06
CA ARG A 60 18.16 3.05 10.34
C ARG A 60 17.28 2.90 9.08
N GLY A 61 16.55 3.95 8.68
CA GLY A 61 15.66 3.90 7.51
C GLY A 61 14.46 2.99 7.68
N THR A 62 14.03 2.71 8.92
CA THR A 62 12.77 1.99 9.22
C THR A 62 11.67 2.95 9.63
N VAL A 63 10.41 2.60 9.37
CA VAL A 63 9.26 3.36 9.87
C VAL A 63 9.31 3.40 11.41
N ALA A 64 9.35 4.58 12.00
CA ALA A 64 9.35 4.80 13.44
C ALA A 64 7.92 4.85 14.00
N GLY A 65 7.73 4.33 15.21
CA GLY A 65 6.43 4.19 15.85
C GLY A 65 5.87 2.77 15.74
N ARG A 66 5.14 2.35 16.78
CA ARG A 66 4.77 0.95 17.02
C ARG A 66 3.31 0.59 16.72
N THR A 67 2.46 1.52 16.29
CA THR A 67 1.01 1.32 16.45
C THR A 67 0.25 0.98 15.17
N ALA A 68 0.26 1.85 14.15
CA ALA A 68 -0.59 1.64 12.97
C ALA A 68 -0.12 2.47 11.76
N GLY A 69 -0.64 2.13 10.59
CA GLY A 69 -0.62 2.93 9.38
C GLY A 69 -2.04 3.13 8.82
N TRP A 70 -2.15 4.08 7.91
CA TRP A 70 -3.39 4.42 7.22
C TRP A 70 -3.12 4.48 5.72
N LEU A 71 -3.94 3.78 4.96
CA LEU A 71 -4.01 3.87 3.51
C LEU A 71 -5.11 4.86 3.14
N HIS A 72 -4.75 5.98 2.55
CA HIS A 72 -5.68 7.00 2.10
C HIS A 72 -5.97 6.82 0.62
N MET A 73 -7.16 7.18 0.19
CA MET A 73 -7.59 7.17 -1.21
C MET A 73 -8.79 8.07 -1.43
N LEU A 74 -8.94 8.60 -2.64
CA LEU A 74 -10.17 9.27 -3.07
C LEU A 74 -11.07 8.26 -3.78
N LEU A 75 -12.31 8.15 -3.31
CA LEU A 75 -13.34 7.29 -3.89
C LEU A 75 -14.30 8.11 -4.77
N ARG A 76 -14.85 7.47 -5.80
CA ARG A 76 -15.95 7.98 -6.62
C ARG A 76 -17.30 7.46 -6.09
N LEU A 77 -18.33 8.29 -6.31
CA LEU A 77 -19.77 7.99 -6.14
C LEU A 77 -20.14 7.36 -4.79
N PRO A 78 -20.38 8.16 -3.73
CA PRO A 78 -20.12 9.61 -3.66
C PRO A 78 -18.62 9.92 -3.61
N TYR A 79 -18.26 11.16 -3.93
CA TYR A 79 -16.88 11.62 -3.77
C TYR A 79 -16.56 11.72 -2.29
N GLU A 80 -15.69 10.83 -1.82
CA GLU A 80 -15.28 10.79 -0.41
C GLU A 80 -13.80 10.43 -0.29
N GLU A 81 -13.15 11.00 0.71
CA GLU A 81 -11.82 10.58 1.13
C GLU A 81 -11.97 9.39 2.10
N ALA A 82 -11.40 8.25 1.72
CA ALA A 82 -11.41 7.06 2.54
C ALA A 82 -10.03 6.81 3.15
N ALA A 83 -10.00 6.45 4.43
CA ALA A 83 -8.79 6.07 5.14
C ALA A 83 -8.95 4.68 5.77
N LEU A 84 -8.15 3.72 5.30
CA LEU A 84 -8.14 2.36 5.81
C LEU A 84 -7.00 2.18 6.80
N ARG A 85 -7.36 1.90 8.05
CA ARG A 85 -6.38 1.58 9.08
C ARG A 85 -5.83 0.18 8.87
N PHE A 86 -4.53 0.03 9.05
CA PHE A 86 -3.87 -1.26 9.21
C PHE A 86 -2.91 -1.19 10.40
N ASP A 87 -2.91 -2.23 11.24
CA ASP A 87 -1.95 -2.37 12.32
C ASP A 87 -0.66 -2.97 11.76
N ARG A 88 0.48 -2.49 12.24
CA ARG A 88 1.79 -2.88 11.71
C ARG A 88 2.04 -4.37 12.03
N HIS A 89 2.53 -5.13 11.04
CA HIS A 89 3.09 -6.46 11.31
C HIS A 89 4.26 -6.36 12.31
N ALA A 90 4.52 -7.44 13.07
CA ALA A 90 5.64 -7.50 14.03
C ALA A 90 7.02 -7.19 13.40
N GLY A 91 7.12 -7.36 12.07
CA GLY A 91 8.30 -7.05 11.28
C GLY A 91 8.60 -5.55 11.12
N THR A 92 9.87 -5.21 10.97
CA THR A 92 10.27 -3.83 10.67
C THR A 92 10.01 -3.49 9.20
N TYR A 93 9.01 -2.65 8.91
CA TYR A 93 8.92 -2.03 7.57
C TYR A 93 10.09 -1.07 7.33
N ARG A 94 10.82 -1.29 6.24
CA ARG A 94 11.81 -0.33 5.74
C ARG A 94 11.05 0.83 5.11
N ALA A 95 11.57 2.03 5.32
CA ALA A 95 11.05 3.26 4.73
C ALA A 95 10.93 3.14 3.21
N MET A 96 11.92 2.50 2.59
CA MET A 96 11.95 2.37 1.14
C MET A 96 10.90 1.40 0.61
N ASP A 97 10.52 0.39 1.36
CA ASP A 97 9.45 -0.52 0.95
C ASP A 97 8.09 0.20 0.98
N ALA A 98 7.86 1.05 1.98
CA ALA A 98 6.66 1.89 2.05
C ALA A 98 6.60 2.89 0.88
N VAL A 99 7.71 3.54 0.56
CA VAL A 99 7.80 4.50 -0.55
C VAL A 99 7.65 3.82 -1.91
N ARG A 100 8.23 2.62 -2.09
CA ARG A 100 8.04 1.80 -3.31
C ARG A 100 6.60 1.36 -3.46
N LEU A 101 5.96 0.93 -2.37
CA LEU A 101 4.54 0.56 -2.36
C LEU A 101 3.66 1.76 -2.71
N GLU A 102 3.88 2.94 -2.11
CA GLU A 102 3.12 4.15 -2.44
C GLU A 102 3.25 4.52 -3.92
N GLU A 103 4.48 4.46 -4.47
CA GLU A 103 4.70 4.74 -5.88
C GLU A 103 4.05 3.70 -6.81
N LEU A 104 4.10 2.41 -6.44
CA LEU A 104 3.41 1.33 -7.16
C LEU A 104 1.92 1.58 -7.23
N LEU A 105 1.28 1.83 -6.08
CA LEU A 105 -0.15 2.14 -6.01
C LEU A 105 -0.50 3.36 -6.86
N ARG A 106 0.31 4.42 -6.79
CA ARG A 106 0.11 5.63 -7.59
C ARG A 106 0.17 5.36 -9.10
N GLN A 107 1.13 4.56 -9.57
CA GLN A 107 1.24 4.22 -11.00
C GLN A 107 0.10 3.31 -11.46
N LEU A 108 -0.29 2.33 -10.64
CA LEU A 108 -1.41 1.44 -10.97
C LEU A 108 -2.73 2.20 -11.08
N VAL A 109 -2.98 3.15 -10.18
CA VAL A 109 -4.16 4.02 -10.27
C VAL A 109 -4.10 4.89 -11.53
N ALA A 110 -2.95 5.54 -11.78
CA ALA A 110 -2.79 6.41 -12.93
C ALA A 110 -2.91 5.69 -14.28
N THR A 111 -2.71 4.37 -14.30
CA THR A 111 -2.81 3.53 -15.50
C THR A 111 -4.07 2.66 -15.53
N ASP A 112 -5.01 2.86 -14.60
CA ASP A 112 -6.23 2.04 -14.44
C ASP A 112 -5.95 0.52 -14.33
N ARG A 113 -4.81 0.17 -13.73
CA ARG A 113 -4.32 -1.20 -13.53
C ARG A 113 -4.42 -1.68 -12.08
N LEU A 114 -5.19 -0.98 -11.23
CA LEU A 114 -5.43 -1.37 -9.84
C LEU A 114 -5.91 -2.82 -9.65
N PRO A 115 -6.76 -3.40 -10.53
CA PRO A 115 -7.19 -4.79 -10.37
C PRO A 115 -6.05 -5.81 -10.37
N LEU A 116 -4.87 -5.48 -10.89
CA LEU A 116 -3.69 -6.36 -10.82
C LEU A 116 -3.24 -6.66 -9.39
N LEU A 117 -3.57 -5.79 -8.42
CA LEU A 117 -3.27 -6.03 -7.01
C LEU A 117 -4.04 -7.21 -6.43
N GLY A 118 -5.16 -7.59 -7.04
CA GLY A 118 -5.93 -8.76 -6.64
C GLY A 118 -5.40 -10.08 -7.21
N ASP A 119 -4.38 -10.04 -8.08
CA ASP A 119 -3.69 -11.23 -8.59
C ASP A 119 -2.45 -11.51 -7.70
N PRO A 120 -2.49 -12.54 -6.84
CA PRO A 120 -1.39 -12.82 -5.91
C PRO A 120 -0.09 -13.19 -6.62
N ASP A 121 -0.15 -13.83 -7.79
CA ASP A 121 1.02 -14.22 -8.56
C ASP A 121 1.67 -12.98 -9.19
N TRP A 122 0.86 -12.08 -9.74
CA TRP A 122 1.34 -10.79 -10.25
C TRP A 122 1.99 -9.97 -9.13
N VAL A 123 1.33 -9.86 -7.97
CA VAL A 123 1.86 -9.15 -6.80
C VAL A 123 3.19 -9.78 -6.34
N GLY A 124 3.27 -11.11 -6.29
CA GLY A 124 4.49 -11.82 -5.93
C GLY A 124 5.67 -11.46 -6.83
N ARG A 125 5.45 -11.44 -8.16
CA ARG A 125 6.47 -11.05 -9.15
C ARG A 125 6.89 -9.58 -9.00
N ALA A 126 5.93 -8.68 -8.86
CA ALA A 126 6.20 -7.25 -8.70
C ALA A 126 7.02 -6.98 -7.42
N VAL A 127 6.64 -7.60 -6.30
CA VAL A 127 7.35 -7.47 -5.01
C VAL A 127 8.75 -8.07 -5.09
N ALA A 128 8.93 -9.23 -5.73
CA ALA A 128 10.25 -9.84 -5.92
C ALA A 128 11.19 -8.90 -6.70
N HIS A 129 10.71 -8.29 -7.78
CA HIS A 129 11.47 -7.34 -8.58
C HIS A 129 11.85 -6.08 -7.77
N LEU A 130 10.88 -5.51 -7.04
CA LEU A 130 11.10 -4.32 -6.20
C LEU A 130 12.05 -4.59 -5.02
N SER A 131 12.05 -5.81 -4.48
CA SER A 131 12.89 -6.21 -3.35
C SER A 131 14.34 -6.48 -3.77
N GLY A 132 14.55 -6.92 -5.03
CA GLY A 132 15.88 -7.16 -5.60
C GLY A 132 16.60 -5.91 -6.14
N GLY A 133 15.89 -4.79 -6.29
CA GLY A 133 16.44 -3.56 -6.87
C GLY A 133 17.37 -2.77 -5.95
N ALA A 134 18.39 -2.15 -6.54
CA ALA A 134 19.35 -1.27 -5.86
C ALA A 134 18.64 -0.14 -5.07
N PRO A 135 19.22 0.33 -3.95
CA PRO A 135 18.63 1.37 -3.12
C PRO A 135 18.39 2.63 -3.94
N THR A 136 17.11 2.98 -4.07
CA THR A 136 16.65 3.98 -5.03
C THR A 136 16.66 5.35 -4.37
N ARG A 137 17.75 6.11 -4.58
CA ARG A 137 17.99 7.37 -3.85
C ARG A 137 17.27 8.61 -4.40
N THR A 138 16.72 8.53 -5.61
CA THR A 138 16.04 9.67 -6.24
C THR A 138 14.60 9.33 -6.65
N PRO A 139 13.68 10.31 -6.65
CA PRO A 139 12.29 10.09 -7.08
C PRO A 139 12.18 9.56 -8.52
N GLY A 140 13.05 10.03 -9.44
CA GLY A 140 13.07 9.55 -10.82
C GLY A 140 13.52 8.09 -10.94
N ALA A 141 14.54 7.69 -10.16
CA ALA A 141 14.95 6.29 -10.12
C ALA A 141 13.87 5.39 -9.51
N LEU A 142 13.14 5.88 -8.50
CA LEU A 142 12.03 5.15 -7.87
C LEU A 142 10.92 4.89 -8.89
N ARG A 143 10.52 5.93 -9.61
CA ARG A 143 9.51 5.82 -10.68
C ARG A 143 9.89 4.75 -11.69
N ARG A 144 11.12 4.80 -12.21
CA ARG A 144 11.64 3.82 -13.17
C ARG A 144 11.64 2.39 -12.62
N ALA A 145 12.17 2.20 -11.42
CA ALA A 145 12.21 0.87 -10.79
C ALA A 145 10.80 0.27 -10.59
N VAL A 146 9.81 1.10 -10.26
CA VAL A 146 8.41 0.67 -10.15
C VAL A 146 7.82 0.35 -11.52
N THR A 147 8.07 1.18 -12.53
CA THR A 147 7.63 0.89 -13.91
C THR A 147 8.24 -0.41 -14.41
N GLU A 148 9.54 -0.63 -14.23
CA GLU A 148 10.23 -1.88 -14.58
C GLU A 148 9.61 -3.09 -13.87
N ALA A 149 9.28 -2.96 -12.58
CA ALA A 149 8.61 -4.02 -11.83
C ALA A 149 7.21 -4.34 -12.36
N ILE A 150 6.42 -3.32 -12.74
CA ILE A 150 5.08 -3.51 -13.32
C ILE A 150 5.18 -4.24 -14.66
N GLU A 151 6.09 -3.81 -15.53
CA GLU A 151 6.28 -4.41 -16.85
C GLU A 151 6.84 -5.84 -16.74
N ALA A 152 7.82 -6.08 -15.86
CA ALA A 152 8.35 -7.42 -15.63
C ALA A 152 7.29 -8.38 -15.06
N ALA A 153 6.43 -7.92 -14.16
CA ALA A 153 5.34 -8.72 -13.60
C ALA A 153 4.25 -9.06 -14.65
N GLY A 154 4.05 -8.18 -15.64
CA GLY A 154 3.11 -8.36 -16.74
C GLY A 154 3.65 -9.19 -17.92
N ALA A 155 4.96 -9.14 -18.18
CA ALA A 155 5.60 -9.85 -19.30
C ALA A 155 5.75 -11.37 -19.08
N ALA A 156 5.60 -11.85 -17.84
CA ALA A 156 5.71 -13.26 -17.49
C ALA A 156 4.37 -14.03 -17.67
N ARG A 157 3.52 -13.60 -18.62
CA ARG A 157 2.18 -14.15 -18.86
C ARG A 157 2.12 -14.97 -20.14
#